data_AF-A0A966YQG9-F1
#
_entry.id   AF-A0A966YQG9-F1
#
_cell.length_a   1.000
_cell.length_b   1.000
_cell.length_c   1.000
_cell.angle_alpha   90.00
_cell.angle_beta   90.00
_cell.angle_gamma   90.00
#
_symmetry.space_group_name_H-M   'P 1'
#
loop_
_entity.id
_entity.type
_entity.pdbx_description
1 polymer ?
#
loop_
_entity_poly.entity_id
_entity_poly.type
_entity_poly.pdbx_seq_one_letter_code
_entity_poly.pdbx_strand_id
1 'polypeptide(L)'
;RSNTKDVTTMKTKLLTILALAASLLVAPASANTQKTLVIIDSGINTELDWVKSTLVEEVCIIEYGTCPNGQKFMTGPGAAHVRYQDVKDKAMHHGSQMYSVATQVDPNVRVVFIRIVGMSDKGFANSYTMRSVQQALDWVDANATRLNVGAVSMSIGRSYTEAGCPIEASFQATVRKLTGAGIAVVASAAPNRRHQQ
;
A
#
# COMPACT_ATOMS: atom_id res chain seq x y z
N ARG A 1 77.82 -38.84 -21.50
CA ARG A 1 78.36 -38.85 -20.12
C ARG A 1 78.16 -37.44 -19.55
N SER A 2 77.34 -37.33 -18.50
CA SER A 2 77.20 -36.21 -17.52
C SER A 2 76.77 -34.80 -17.98
N ASN A 3 75.58 -34.38 -17.50
CA ASN A 3 75.23 -33.15 -16.74
C ASN A 3 76.34 -32.08 -16.57
N THR A 4 76.10 -30.75 -16.60
CA THR A 4 75.12 -29.95 -15.81
C THR A 4 75.06 -28.47 -16.26
N LYS A 5 73.85 -27.89 -16.26
CA LYS A 5 73.38 -26.55 -15.79
C LYS A 5 74.23 -25.27 -15.92
N ASP A 6 73.63 -24.22 -16.51
CA ASP A 6 73.54 -22.83 -15.98
C ASP A 6 72.40 -22.08 -16.73
N VAL A 7 71.23 -21.82 -16.13
CA VAL A 7 70.81 -20.64 -15.33
C VAL A 7 70.68 -19.34 -16.17
N THR A 8 69.42 -19.03 -16.56
CA THR A 8 68.65 -17.76 -16.41
C THR A 8 69.41 -16.41 -16.45
N THR A 9 69.04 -15.30 -17.09
CA THR A 9 67.77 -14.59 -17.41
C THR A 9 68.20 -13.39 -18.29
N MET A 10 67.43 -12.79 -19.21
CA MET A 10 66.63 -11.58 -18.93
C MET A 10 66.07 -11.04 -20.26
N LYS A 11 64.74 -11.11 -20.44
CA LYS A 11 64.02 -10.36 -21.47
C LYS A 11 63.03 -9.44 -20.76
N THR A 12 63.46 -8.20 -20.53
CA THR A 12 62.64 -7.14 -19.93
C THR A 12 61.69 -6.60 -20.98
N LYS A 13 60.40 -6.94 -20.87
CA LYS A 13 59.30 -6.14 -21.42
C LYS A 13 58.13 -6.22 -20.44
N LEU A 14 57.91 -5.15 -19.68
CA LEU A 14 56.66 -4.92 -18.99
C LEU A 14 56.28 -3.45 -19.15
N LEU A 15 55.42 -3.17 -20.13
CA LEU A 15 54.63 -1.94 -20.18
C LEU A 15 53.50 -2.11 -19.16
N THR A 16 53.50 -1.30 -18.12
CA THR A 16 52.37 -1.18 -17.18
C THR A 16 51.63 0.11 -17.48
N ILE A 17 50.39 -0.03 -17.93
CA ILE A 17 49.45 1.06 -18.20
C ILE A 17 48.90 1.52 -16.85
N LEU A 18 49.14 2.78 -16.49
CA LEU A 18 48.59 3.41 -15.31
C LEU A 18 47.13 3.78 -15.59
N ALA A 19 46.19 2.96 -15.12
CA ALA A 19 44.76 3.28 -15.18
C ALA A 19 44.44 4.36 -14.15
N LEU A 20 44.14 5.57 -14.61
CA LEU A 20 43.67 6.67 -13.79
C LEU A 20 42.20 6.39 -13.40
N ALA A 21 42.00 5.83 -12.21
CA ALA A 21 40.67 5.67 -11.63
C ALA A 21 40.10 7.06 -11.31
N ALA A 22 39.25 7.58 -12.18
CA ALA A 22 38.38 8.70 -11.86
C ALA A 22 37.35 8.20 -10.84
N SER A 23 37.68 8.33 -9.56
CA SER A 23 36.74 8.21 -8.46
C SER A 23 35.71 9.33 -8.58
N LEU A 24 34.63 9.05 -9.32
CA LEU A 24 33.37 9.77 -9.21
C LEU A 24 32.95 9.71 -7.75
N LEU A 25 32.99 10.86 -7.07
CA LEU A 25 32.30 11.09 -5.81
C LEU A 25 30.80 10.95 -6.10
N VAL A 26 30.30 9.72 -6.16
CA VAL A 26 28.87 9.45 -5.98
C VAL A 26 28.61 9.75 -4.52
N ALA A 27 28.19 10.98 -4.22
CA ALA A 27 27.50 11.23 -2.97
C ALA A 27 26.40 10.17 -2.87
N PRO A 28 26.23 9.48 -1.73
CA PRO A 28 25.10 8.57 -1.59
C PRO A 28 23.87 9.43 -1.82
N ALA A 29 23.16 9.19 -2.92
CA ALA A 29 21.81 9.66 -3.06
C ALA A 29 21.10 9.08 -1.84
N SER A 30 20.76 9.94 -0.87
CA SER A 30 19.79 9.56 0.14
C SER A 30 18.56 9.21 -0.67
N ALA A 31 18.32 7.92 -0.90
CA ALA A 31 17.08 7.45 -1.46
C ALA A 31 16.03 7.96 -0.48
N ASN A 32 15.41 9.09 -0.83
CA ASN A 32 14.20 9.55 -0.17
C ASN A 32 13.21 8.44 -0.49
N THR A 33 13.16 7.43 0.38
CA THR A 33 12.31 6.26 0.17
C THR A 33 10.91 6.82 0.17
N GLN A 34 10.32 6.91 -1.02
CA GLN A 34 9.02 7.52 -1.20
C GLN A 34 8.05 6.86 -0.23
N LYS A 35 7.34 7.69 0.53
CA LYS A 35 6.36 7.21 1.49
C LYS A 35 5.20 6.56 0.76
N THR A 36 4.67 5.51 1.36
CA THR A 36 3.52 4.78 0.81
C THR A 36 2.22 5.35 1.38
N LEU A 37 1.25 5.57 0.52
CA LEU A 37 -0.14 5.88 0.88
C LEU A 37 -0.91 4.57 1.05
N VAL A 38 -1.57 4.38 2.19
CA VAL A 38 -2.56 3.31 2.36
C VAL A 38 -3.93 3.87 2.03
N ILE A 39 -4.71 3.17 1.21
CA ILE A 39 -6.13 3.47 0.96
C ILE A 39 -6.96 2.30 1.51
N ILE A 40 -7.90 2.60 2.41
CA ILE A 40 -8.82 1.61 2.99
C ILE A 40 -10.22 1.88 2.45
N ASP A 41 -10.76 0.98 1.61
CA ASP A 41 -12.02 1.23 0.89
C ASP A 41 -12.71 -0.05 0.38
N SER A 42 -13.60 0.07 -0.62
CA SER A 42 -14.50 -0.98 -1.11
C SER A 42 -13.84 -2.06 -1.98
N GLY A 43 -12.61 -1.83 -2.40
CA GLY A 43 -11.89 -2.64 -3.39
C GLY A 43 -11.58 -1.85 -4.66
N ILE A 44 -10.71 -2.41 -5.50
CA ILE A 44 -10.21 -1.76 -6.71
C ILE A 44 -10.23 -2.70 -7.90
N ASN A 45 -10.43 -2.14 -9.09
CA ASN A 45 -10.14 -2.87 -10.32
C ASN A 45 -8.63 -2.85 -10.63
N THR A 46 -7.93 -3.91 -10.23
CA THR A 46 -6.49 -4.08 -10.49
C THR A 46 -6.14 -4.54 -11.90
N GLU A 47 -7.13 -4.76 -12.78
CA GLU A 47 -6.86 -5.07 -14.20
C GLU A 47 -6.34 -3.85 -14.97
N LEU A 48 -6.58 -2.65 -14.44
CA LEU A 48 -6.17 -1.38 -15.07
C LEU A 48 -4.67 -1.14 -14.94
N ASP A 49 -3.99 -0.85 -16.05
CA ASP A 49 -2.52 -0.76 -16.06
C ASP A 49 -1.97 0.39 -15.19
N TRP A 50 -2.69 1.50 -15.11
CA TRP A 50 -2.33 2.64 -14.26
C TRP A 50 -2.46 2.34 -12.76
N VAL A 51 -3.20 1.29 -12.38
CA VAL A 51 -3.23 0.78 -11.00
C VAL A 51 -1.98 -0.05 -10.73
N LYS A 52 -1.63 -0.97 -11.64
CA LYS A 52 -0.47 -1.88 -11.48
C LYS A 52 0.86 -1.15 -11.35
N SER A 53 1.01 0.03 -11.96
CA SER A 53 2.27 0.80 -11.90
C SER A 53 2.58 1.41 -10.54
N THR A 54 1.57 1.60 -9.70
CA THR A 54 1.66 2.32 -8.41
C THR A 54 1.26 1.47 -7.20
N LEU A 55 0.54 0.37 -7.43
CA LEU A 55 0.06 -0.55 -6.40
C LEU A 55 1.19 -1.46 -5.92
N VAL A 56 1.57 -1.31 -4.66
CA VAL A 56 2.70 -2.05 -4.07
C VAL A 56 2.26 -3.27 -3.27
N GLU A 57 1.05 -3.23 -2.68
CA GLU A 57 0.48 -4.35 -1.96
C GLU A 57 -1.04 -4.25 -1.91
N GLU A 58 -1.69 -5.41 -1.95
CA GLU A 58 -3.12 -5.56 -1.79
C GLU A 58 -3.43 -6.36 -0.53
N VAL A 59 -4.48 -5.94 0.16
CA VAL A 59 -4.97 -6.57 1.37
C VAL A 59 -6.49 -6.64 1.30
N CYS A 60 -7.07 -7.71 1.79
CA CYS A 60 -8.49 -7.86 1.99
C CYS A 60 -8.74 -8.32 3.43
N ILE A 61 -9.53 -7.53 4.16
CA ILE A 61 -9.94 -7.78 5.55
C ILE A 61 -11.43 -7.48 5.62
N ILE A 62 -12.27 -8.49 5.46
CA ILE A 62 -13.72 -8.28 5.35
C ILE A 62 -14.49 -9.06 6.41
N GLU A 63 -15.56 -8.45 6.94
CA GLU A 63 -16.41 -9.06 7.95
C GLU A 63 -17.50 -9.94 7.31
N TYR A 64 -18.21 -9.41 6.31
CA TYR A 64 -19.33 -10.07 5.62
C TYR A 64 -18.96 -10.37 4.16
N GLY A 65 -19.19 -11.61 3.70
CA GLY A 65 -18.69 -12.12 2.42
C GLY A 65 -17.30 -12.79 2.53
N THR A 66 -16.62 -13.04 1.41
CA THR A 66 -15.26 -13.60 1.38
C THR A 66 -14.31 -12.81 0.49
N CYS A 67 -13.03 -12.77 0.88
CA CYS A 67 -11.93 -12.36 0.01
C CYS A 67 -11.83 -13.35 -1.17
N PRO A 68 -11.05 -13.04 -2.22
CA PRO A 68 -10.93 -13.91 -3.39
C PRO A 68 -10.44 -15.33 -3.10
N ASN A 69 -9.70 -15.54 -2.00
CA ASN A 69 -9.28 -16.86 -1.52
C ASN A 69 -10.35 -17.62 -0.72
N GLY A 70 -11.58 -17.12 -0.64
CA GLY A 70 -12.66 -17.72 0.15
C GLY A 70 -12.57 -17.48 1.66
N GLN A 71 -11.57 -16.73 2.14
CA GLN A 71 -11.34 -16.44 3.56
C GLN A 71 -11.75 -15.00 3.92
N LYS A 72 -11.68 -14.65 5.20
CA LYS A 72 -11.90 -13.27 5.69
C LYS A 72 -10.68 -12.37 5.54
N PHE A 73 -9.53 -12.98 5.26
CA PHE A 73 -8.25 -12.31 5.14
C PHE A 73 -7.47 -12.83 3.93
N MET A 74 -6.89 -11.92 3.17
CA MET A 74 -5.96 -12.22 2.08
C MET A 74 -4.98 -11.06 1.90
N THR A 75 -3.74 -11.37 1.58
CA THR A 75 -2.73 -10.40 1.16
C THR A 75 -2.12 -10.85 -0.17
N GLY A 76 -1.57 -9.90 -0.91
CA GLY A 76 -0.89 -10.15 -2.18
C GLY A 76 -1.80 -9.97 -3.39
N PRO A 77 -1.26 -10.19 -4.60
CA PRO A 77 -1.93 -9.85 -5.85
C PRO A 77 -3.36 -10.40 -5.94
N GLY A 78 -4.29 -9.52 -6.27
CA GLY A 78 -5.70 -9.82 -6.39
C GLY A 78 -6.49 -9.75 -5.09
N ALA A 79 -5.88 -9.59 -3.90
CA ALA A 79 -6.61 -9.57 -2.64
C ALA A 79 -7.70 -8.48 -2.60
N ALA A 80 -7.37 -7.27 -3.06
CA ALA A 80 -8.28 -6.14 -3.07
C ALA A 80 -9.11 -6.06 -4.36
N HIS A 81 -8.88 -6.98 -5.30
CA HIS A 81 -9.48 -6.94 -6.63
C HIS A 81 -11.01 -7.07 -6.59
N VAL A 82 -11.67 -6.23 -7.38
CA VAL A 82 -13.11 -6.30 -7.67
C VAL A 82 -13.29 -6.29 -9.19
N ARG A 83 -13.82 -7.38 -9.73
CA ARG A 83 -14.21 -7.47 -11.14
C ARG A 83 -15.50 -6.70 -11.35
N TYR A 84 -15.44 -5.59 -12.08
CA TYR A 84 -16.60 -4.73 -12.34
C TYR A 84 -17.74 -5.42 -13.09
N GLN A 85 -17.43 -6.48 -13.83
CA GLN A 85 -18.41 -7.29 -14.54
C GLN A 85 -19.39 -7.97 -13.57
N ASP A 86 -18.95 -8.26 -12.35
CA ASP A 86 -19.73 -8.92 -11.31
C ASP A 86 -20.46 -7.91 -10.39
N VAL A 87 -20.18 -6.61 -10.55
CA VAL A 87 -20.71 -5.56 -9.67
C VAL A 87 -22.11 -5.13 -10.14
N LYS A 88 -23.07 -5.17 -9.21
CA LYS A 88 -24.41 -4.56 -9.37
C LYS A 88 -24.55 -3.28 -8.55
N ASP A 89 -23.86 -3.18 -7.42
CA ASP A 89 -23.86 -2.01 -6.56
C ASP A 89 -22.64 -1.12 -6.81
N LYS A 90 -22.89 0.12 -7.24
CA LYS A 90 -21.83 1.10 -7.55
C LYS A 90 -20.94 1.44 -6.37
N ALA A 91 -21.36 1.16 -5.13
CA ALA A 91 -20.52 1.29 -3.94
C ALA A 91 -19.20 0.50 -4.08
N MET A 92 -19.19 -0.60 -4.83
CA MET A 92 -17.97 -1.40 -5.06
C MET A 92 -16.95 -0.71 -5.99
N HIS A 93 -17.33 0.34 -6.72
CA HIS A 93 -16.40 1.14 -7.54
C HIS A 93 -15.71 2.26 -6.75
N HIS A 94 -16.15 2.54 -5.52
CA HIS A 94 -15.71 3.70 -4.76
C HIS A 94 -14.20 3.70 -4.50
N GLY A 95 -13.63 2.54 -4.14
CA GLY A 95 -12.20 2.39 -3.91
C GLY A 95 -11.32 2.74 -5.11
N SER A 96 -11.74 2.39 -6.34
CA SER A 96 -11.03 2.82 -7.56
C SER A 96 -11.17 4.29 -7.88
N GLN A 97 -12.26 4.94 -7.46
CA GLN A 97 -12.37 6.40 -7.55
C GLN A 97 -11.37 7.06 -6.59
N MET A 98 -11.21 6.51 -5.37
CA MET A 98 -10.23 7.03 -4.41
C MET A 98 -8.80 6.80 -4.89
N TYR A 99 -8.54 5.62 -5.48
CA TYR A 99 -7.26 5.31 -6.09
C TYR A 99 -6.96 6.27 -7.26
N SER A 100 -7.93 6.55 -8.13
CA SER A 100 -7.73 7.44 -9.28
C SER A 100 -7.39 8.87 -8.88
N VAL A 101 -7.97 9.37 -7.78
CA VAL A 101 -7.62 10.67 -7.22
C VAL A 101 -6.18 10.67 -6.72
N ALA A 102 -5.76 9.64 -5.97
CA ALA A 102 -4.39 9.54 -5.47
C ALA A 102 -3.36 9.59 -6.61
N THR A 103 -3.58 8.81 -7.67
CA THR A 103 -2.69 8.80 -8.85
C THR A 103 -2.78 10.05 -9.72
N GLN A 104 -3.89 10.79 -9.67
CA GLN A 104 -3.98 12.09 -10.36
C GLN A 104 -3.18 13.16 -9.63
N VAL A 105 -3.19 13.15 -8.30
CA VAL A 105 -2.44 14.10 -7.47
C VAL A 105 -0.93 13.82 -7.53
N ASP A 106 -0.53 12.55 -7.43
CA ASP A 106 0.85 12.12 -7.61
C ASP A 106 0.88 10.85 -8.47
N PRO A 107 1.21 10.96 -9.77
CA PRO A 107 1.31 9.81 -10.68
C PRO A 107 2.34 8.76 -10.29
N ASN A 108 3.30 9.10 -9.42
CA ASN A 108 4.32 8.18 -8.93
C ASN A 108 4.01 7.66 -7.53
N VAL A 109 2.85 7.98 -6.95
CA VAL A 109 2.50 7.57 -5.58
C VAL A 109 2.62 6.05 -5.43
N ARG A 110 3.18 5.61 -4.30
CA ARG A 110 3.17 4.19 -3.92
C ARG A 110 1.91 3.92 -3.11
N VAL A 111 1.09 2.96 -3.53
CA VAL A 111 -0.20 2.69 -2.88
C VAL A 111 -0.26 1.27 -2.33
N VAL A 112 -0.62 1.15 -1.06
CA VAL A 112 -1.16 -0.10 -0.48
C VAL A 112 -2.67 0.04 -0.46
N PHE A 113 -3.37 -0.97 -0.97
CA PHE A 113 -4.82 -0.96 -0.96
C PHE A 113 -5.39 -2.02 -0.04
N ILE A 114 -6.25 -1.61 0.89
CA ILE A 114 -6.95 -2.49 1.82
C ILE A 114 -8.44 -2.46 1.50
N ARG A 115 -8.96 -3.59 1.03
CA ARG A 115 -10.39 -3.80 0.83
C ARG A 115 -11.05 -4.25 2.12
N ILE A 116 -12.07 -3.51 2.57
CA ILE A 116 -12.87 -3.87 3.75
C ILE A 116 -14.35 -4.17 3.46
N VAL A 117 -14.82 -3.79 2.26
CA VAL A 117 -16.20 -4.06 1.84
C VAL A 117 -16.25 -5.39 1.09
N GLY A 118 -16.98 -6.34 1.65
CA GLY A 118 -17.28 -7.59 0.96
C GLY A 118 -18.34 -7.40 -0.11
N MET A 119 -18.43 -8.37 -1.03
CA MET A 119 -19.46 -8.41 -2.07
C MET A 119 -20.26 -9.69 -1.92
N SER A 120 -21.58 -9.60 -2.01
CA SER A 120 -22.45 -10.76 -2.11
C SER A 120 -22.33 -11.44 -3.47
N ASP A 121 -22.74 -12.71 -3.56
CA ASP A 121 -22.75 -13.47 -4.83
C ASP A 121 -23.63 -12.83 -5.92
N LYS A 122 -24.54 -11.92 -5.52
CA LYS A 122 -25.39 -11.15 -6.43
C LYS A 122 -24.77 -9.83 -6.89
N GLY A 123 -23.52 -9.54 -6.50
CA GLY A 123 -22.81 -8.33 -6.91
C GLY A 123 -23.12 -7.07 -6.09
N PHE A 124 -23.78 -7.21 -4.94
CA PHE A 124 -24.08 -6.09 -4.05
C PHE A 124 -23.03 -5.94 -2.95
N ALA A 125 -22.72 -4.69 -2.57
CA ALA A 125 -21.84 -4.41 -1.45
C ALA A 125 -22.47 -4.93 -0.14
N ASN A 126 -21.66 -5.59 0.68
CA ASN A 126 -22.08 -5.96 2.03
C ASN A 126 -21.84 -4.79 2.99
N SER A 127 -22.59 -4.77 4.09
CA SER A 127 -22.27 -3.90 5.22
C SER A 127 -20.91 -4.26 5.83
N TYR A 128 -20.34 -3.34 6.59
CA TYR A 128 -19.19 -3.57 7.46
C TYR A 128 -19.39 -2.78 8.76
N THR A 129 -18.67 -3.15 9.81
CA THR A 129 -18.66 -2.42 11.08
C THR A 129 -17.30 -1.76 11.31
N MET A 130 -17.18 -1.01 12.41
CA MET A 130 -15.89 -0.49 12.87
C MET A 130 -14.85 -1.59 13.13
N ARG A 131 -15.26 -2.88 13.25
CA ARG A 131 -14.34 -4.00 13.37
C ARG A 131 -13.42 -4.13 12.16
N SER A 132 -13.94 -4.11 10.93
CA SER A 132 -13.10 -4.19 9.72
C SER A 132 -12.16 -2.99 9.60
N VAL A 133 -12.65 -1.81 10.00
CA VAL A 133 -11.85 -0.58 10.03
C VAL A 133 -10.70 -0.69 11.02
N GLN A 134 -10.98 -1.14 12.24
CA GLN A 134 -9.97 -1.37 13.28
C GLN A 134 -8.93 -2.38 12.82
N GLN A 135 -9.36 -3.53 12.28
CA GLN A 135 -8.45 -4.58 11.80
C GLN A 135 -7.56 -4.08 10.65
N ALA A 136 -8.10 -3.23 9.77
CA ALA A 136 -7.30 -2.61 8.72
C ALA A 136 -6.24 -1.66 9.29
N LEU A 137 -6.59 -0.81 10.26
CA LEU A 137 -5.62 0.07 10.91
C LEU A 137 -4.56 -0.69 11.72
N ASP A 138 -4.94 -1.77 12.40
CA ASP A 138 -4.00 -2.63 13.12
C ASP A 138 -3.04 -3.34 12.15
N TRP A 139 -3.54 -3.76 10.99
CA TRP A 139 -2.69 -4.30 9.92
C TRP A 139 -1.71 -3.24 9.40
N VAL A 140 -2.17 -1.98 9.22
CA VAL A 140 -1.29 -0.87 8.82
C VAL A 140 -0.21 -0.63 9.86
N ASP A 141 -0.57 -0.52 11.13
CA ASP A 141 0.38 -0.32 12.23
C ASP A 141 1.44 -1.44 12.27
N ALA A 142 1.02 -2.70 12.13
CA ALA A 142 1.93 -3.85 12.10
C ALA A 142 2.88 -3.85 10.88
N ASN A 143 2.53 -3.18 9.78
CA ASN A 143 3.30 -3.18 8.54
C ASN A 143 3.90 -1.81 8.20
N ALA A 144 3.69 -0.80 9.04
CA ALA A 144 4.03 0.60 8.75
C ALA A 144 5.51 0.79 8.41
N THR A 145 6.41 0.18 9.19
CA THR A 145 7.85 0.23 8.96
C THR A 145 8.25 -0.50 7.67
N ARG A 146 7.73 -1.71 7.46
CA ARG A 146 8.02 -2.55 6.28
C ARG A 146 7.63 -1.84 4.98
N LEU A 147 6.49 -1.16 5.00
CA LEU A 147 5.90 -0.50 3.84
C LEU A 147 6.29 0.97 3.71
N ASN A 148 7.06 1.51 4.66
CA ASN A 148 7.41 2.92 4.73
C ASN A 148 6.16 3.82 4.59
N VAL A 149 5.11 3.49 5.36
CA VAL A 149 3.83 4.21 5.30
C VAL A 149 4.03 5.66 5.72
N GLY A 150 3.46 6.60 4.97
CA GLY A 150 3.42 8.02 5.34
C GLY A 150 2.02 8.54 5.63
N ALA A 151 1.00 7.92 5.04
CA ALA A 151 -0.39 8.30 5.27
C ALA A 151 -1.35 7.14 5.07
N VAL A 152 -2.50 7.23 5.74
CA VAL A 152 -3.67 6.38 5.57
C VAL A 152 -4.84 7.25 5.17
N SER A 153 -5.50 6.92 4.07
CA SER A 153 -6.72 7.55 3.58
C SER A 153 -7.89 6.58 3.73
N MET A 154 -8.98 7.08 4.29
CA MET A 154 -10.20 6.33 4.56
C MET A 154 -11.41 7.15 4.12
N SER A 155 -11.90 6.89 2.91
CA SER A 155 -13.12 7.54 2.40
C SER A 155 -14.37 6.72 2.73
N ILE A 156 -14.35 6.11 3.90
CA ILE A 156 -15.37 5.21 4.42
C ILE A 156 -15.83 5.71 5.78
N GLY A 157 -17.10 5.50 6.09
CA GLY A 157 -17.66 6.02 7.34
C GLY A 157 -19.09 5.57 7.56
N ARG A 158 -19.53 5.69 8.81
CA ARG A 158 -20.90 5.43 9.23
C ARG A 158 -21.50 6.73 9.77
N SER A 159 -22.75 6.99 9.41
CA SER A 159 -23.54 8.04 10.06
C SER A 159 -24.16 7.49 11.34
N TYR A 160 -23.99 8.22 12.45
CA TYR A 160 -24.64 7.93 13.71
C TYR A 160 -25.98 8.66 13.79
N THR A 161 -26.97 8.00 14.38
CA THR A 161 -28.29 8.57 14.64
C THR A 161 -28.42 9.17 16.03
N GLU A 162 -27.48 8.87 16.93
CA GLU A 162 -27.43 9.44 18.27
C GLU A 162 -26.83 10.86 18.25
N ALA A 163 -27.16 11.65 19.28
CA ALA A 163 -26.63 13.00 19.46
C ALA A 163 -25.11 13.05 19.75
N GLY A 164 -24.54 11.94 20.22
CA GLY A 164 -23.10 11.78 20.41
C GLY A 164 -22.47 11.02 19.26
N CYS A 165 -21.25 11.40 18.86
CA CYS A 165 -20.40 10.58 18.00
C CYS A 165 -19.58 9.66 18.92
N PRO A 166 -19.95 8.37 19.09
CA PRO A 166 -19.18 7.48 19.93
C PRO A 166 -17.81 7.24 19.29
N ILE A 167 -16.76 7.63 20.00
CA ILE A 167 -15.38 7.34 19.61
C ILE A 167 -14.97 6.05 20.29
N GLU A 168 -14.76 4.99 19.51
CA GLU A 168 -14.23 3.73 20.03
C GLU A 168 -12.80 3.93 20.53
N ALA A 169 -12.53 3.54 21.78
CA ALA A 169 -11.25 3.79 22.44
C ALA A 169 -10.07 3.08 21.72
N SER A 170 -10.30 1.86 21.20
CA SER A 170 -9.30 1.13 20.41
C SER A 170 -8.95 1.85 19.12
N PHE A 171 -9.96 2.39 18.42
CA PHE A 171 -9.77 3.11 17.17
C PHE A 171 -8.97 4.38 17.42
N GLN A 172 -9.34 5.12 18.46
CA GLN A 172 -8.62 6.33 18.86
C GLN A 172 -7.17 6.03 19.26
N ALA A 173 -6.91 4.92 19.97
CA ALA A 173 -5.58 4.51 20.36
C ALA A 173 -4.70 4.20 19.13
N THR A 174 -5.20 3.43 18.16
CA THR A 174 -4.46 3.12 16.93
C THR A 174 -4.20 4.37 16.10
N VAL A 175 -5.17 5.28 15.96
CA VAL A 175 -4.97 6.57 15.26
C VAL A 175 -3.88 7.41 15.94
N ARG A 176 -3.89 7.53 17.27
CA ARG A 176 -2.84 8.24 18.02
C ARG A 176 -1.48 7.59 17.83
N LYS A 177 -1.41 6.26 17.84
CA LYS A 177 -0.16 5.50 17.64
C LYS A 177 0.44 5.79 16.26
N LEU A 178 -0.36 5.69 15.19
CA LEU A 178 0.06 6.01 13.83
C LEU A 178 0.50 7.48 13.72
N THR A 179 -0.27 8.41 14.27
CA THR A 179 0.06 9.84 14.25
C THR A 179 1.36 10.13 15.00
N GLY A 180 1.59 9.49 16.15
CA GLY A 180 2.83 9.58 16.92
C GLY A 180 4.05 9.00 16.19
N ALA A 181 3.84 8.08 15.26
CA ALA A 181 4.85 7.56 14.34
C ALA A 181 5.06 8.44 13.08
N GLY A 182 4.39 9.59 12.99
CA GLY A 182 4.46 10.48 11.84
C GLY A 182 3.63 10.01 10.63
N ILE A 183 2.65 9.12 10.84
CA ILE A 183 1.74 8.62 9.82
C ILE A 183 0.40 9.34 9.95
N ALA A 184 0.07 10.17 8.95
CA ALA A 184 -1.21 10.88 8.95
C ALA A 184 -2.38 9.91 8.69
N VAL A 185 -3.46 10.01 9.47
CA VAL A 185 -4.71 9.30 9.21
C VAL A 185 -5.77 10.30 8.80
N VAL A 186 -6.26 10.21 7.56
CA VAL A 186 -7.24 11.12 6.97
C VAL A 186 -8.53 10.34 6.69
N ALA A 187 -9.64 10.80 7.27
CA ALA A 187 -10.95 10.20 7.07
C ALA A 187 -11.96 11.24 6.57
N SER A 188 -12.94 10.80 5.76
CA SER A 188 -13.98 11.69 5.23
C SER A 188 -15.04 12.01 6.29
N ALA A 189 -15.45 13.29 6.35
CA ALA A 189 -16.67 13.67 7.08
C ALA A 189 -17.87 13.35 6.17
N ALA A 190 -18.50 12.19 6.36
CA ALA A 190 -19.64 11.79 5.54
C ALA A 190 -20.77 12.84 5.59
N PRO A 191 -21.38 13.23 4.46
CA PRO A 191 -22.45 14.22 4.45
C PRO A 191 -23.70 13.66 5.15
N ASN A 192 -24.01 14.19 6.33
CA ASN A 192 -25.26 13.90 7.04
C ASN A 192 -26.37 14.79 6.45
N ARG A 193 -27.25 14.23 5.60
CA ARG A 193 -28.39 14.97 5.00
C ARG A 193 -29.54 15.27 6.00
N ARG A 194 -29.24 15.40 7.30
CA ARG A 194 -30.26 15.68 8.34
C ARG A 194 -30.29 17.11 8.87
N HIS A 195 -29.61 18.04 8.20
CA HIS A 195 -29.78 19.49 8.43
C HIS A 195 -30.56 20.18 7.30
N GLN A 196 -31.33 19.44 6.50
CA GLN A 196 -32.16 19.98 5.41
C GLN A 196 -33.62 19.51 5.46
N GLN A 197 -34.17 19.26 6.66
CA GLN A 197 -35.62 19.12 6.87
C GLN A 197 -36.05 20.05 8.00
#